data_AF-A0A2D3C6C0-F1
#
_entry.id   AF-A0A2D3C6C0-F1
#
_cell.length_a   1.000
_cell.length_b   1.000
_cell.length_c   1.000
_cell.angle_alpha   90.00
_cell.angle_beta   90.00
_cell.angle_gamma   90.00
#
_symmetry.space_group_name_H-M   'P 1'
#
loop_
_entity.id
_entity.type
_entity.pdbx_description
1 polymer ?
#
loop_
_entity_poly.entity_id
_entity_poly.type
_entity_poly.pdbx_seq_one_letter_code
_entity_poly.pdbx_strand_id
1 'polypeptide(L)' 'MATTTIKVDSEVKNNLDNLKLFPRESYNEVLSRLVGMAYDEEPLSEDTLKRVEEALHDLKEGNYYTQEEIEAELELR' A
#
# COMPACT_ATOMS: atom_id res chain seq x y z
N MET A 1 -21.99 1.44 -15.79
CA MET A 1 -21.64 0.20 -15.06
C MET A 1 -22.92 -0.45 -14.56
N ALA A 2 -23.02 -1.77 -14.60
CA ALA A 2 -24.17 -2.48 -14.04
C ALA A 2 -24.08 -2.46 -12.51
N THR A 3 -25.15 -2.05 -11.83
CA THR A 3 -25.24 -2.08 -10.36
C THR A 3 -25.97 -3.34 -9.92
N THR A 4 -25.47 -3.98 -8.87
CA THR A 4 -26.13 -5.11 -8.21
C THR A 4 -26.39 -4.78 -6.74
N THR A 5 -27.16 -5.62 -6.05
CA THR A 5 -27.47 -5.46 -4.62
C THR A 5 -26.80 -6.58 -3.83
N ILE A 6 -26.19 -6.22 -2.71
CA ILE A 6 -25.69 -7.17 -1.70
C ILE A 6 -26.50 -7.00 -0.42
N LYS A 7 -26.60 -8.08 0.37
CA LYS A 7 -27.19 -8.03 1.72
C LYS A 7 -26.05 -8.02 2.73
N VAL A 8 -26.14 -7.11 3.69
CA VAL A 8 -25.24 -7.01 4.85
C VAL A 8 -26.08 -6.87 6.11
N ASP A 9 -25.57 -7.33 7.23
CA ASP A 9 -26.20 -7.07 8.52
C ASP A 9 -26.05 -5.59 8.92
N SER A 10 -26.80 -5.19 9.96
CA SER A 10 -26.83 -3.81 10.43
C SER A 10 -25.50 -3.35 11.03
N GLU A 11 -24.71 -4.28 11.60
CA GLU A 11 -23.42 -3.97 12.20
C GLU A 11 -22.39 -3.62 11.12
N VAL A 12 -22.30 -4.44 10.06
CA VAL A 12 -21.47 -4.16 8.88
C VAL A 12 -21.86 -2.83 8.24
N LYS A 13 -23.17 -2.56 8.09
CA LYS A 13 -23.62 -1.26 7.56
C LYS A 13 -23.13 -0.09 8.41
N ASN A 14 -23.21 -0.20 9.74
CA ASN A 14 -22.73 0.86 10.65
C ASN A 14 -21.21 1.03 10.56
N ASN A 15 -20.46 -0.06 10.43
CA ASN A 15 -19.02 0.00 10.19
C ASN A 15 -18.70 0.73 8.88
N LEU A 16 -19.44 0.44 7.81
CA LEU A 16 -19.29 1.15 6.53
C LEU A 16 -19.64 2.65 6.66
N ASP A 17 -20.61 3.02 7.50
CA ASP A 17 -20.92 4.42 7.79
C ASP A 17 -19.76 5.14 8.50
N ASN A 18 -19.11 4.48 9.45
CA ASN A 18 -17.93 5.02 10.16
C ASN A 18 -16.67 5.09 9.28
N LEU A 19 -16.60 4.30 8.22
CA LEU A 19 -15.49 4.27 7.28
C LEU A 19 -15.61 5.33 6.16
N LYS A 20 -16.69 6.11 6.14
CA LYS A 20 -16.86 7.22 5.19
C LYS A 20 -15.89 8.35 5.52
N LEU A 21 -15.18 8.82 4.50
CA LEU A 21 -14.29 9.98 4.55
C LEU A 21 -15.05 11.31 4.49
N PHE A 22 -16.23 11.31 3.85
CA PHE A 22 -17.09 12.49 3.77
C PHE A 22 -18.58 12.10 3.86
N PRO A 23 -19.47 12.98 4.35
CA PRO A 23 -20.86 12.63 4.63
C PRO A 23 -21.67 12.09 3.44
N ARG A 24 -21.25 12.41 2.20
CA ARG A 24 -21.95 12.02 0.97
C ARG A 24 -21.27 10.87 0.22
N GLU A 25 -20.23 10.26 0.78
CA GLU A 25 -19.56 9.10 0.17
C GLU A 25 -20.54 7.93 0.09
N SER A 26 -20.64 7.32 -1.08
CA SER A 26 -21.49 6.15 -1.30
C SER A 26 -20.85 4.90 -0.70
N TYR A 27 -21.66 3.91 -0.32
CA TYR A 27 -21.11 2.61 0.11
C TYR A 27 -20.31 1.93 -1.00
N ASN A 28 -20.62 2.20 -2.26
CA ASN A 28 -19.83 1.65 -3.37
C ASN A 28 -18.41 2.22 -3.37
N GLU A 29 -18.23 3.52 -3.15
CA GLU A 29 -16.89 4.15 -3.04
C GLU A 29 -16.11 3.61 -1.85
N VAL A 30 -16.76 3.52 -0.67
CA VAL A 30 -16.15 2.93 0.52
C VAL A 30 -15.69 1.49 0.23
N LEU A 31 -16.58 0.65 -0.31
CA LEU A 31 -16.27 -0.74 -0.63
C LEU A 31 -15.18 -0.87 -1.69
N SER A 32 -15.21 -0.07 -2.77
CA SER A 32 -14.16 -0.07 -3.79
C SER A 32 -12.79 0.26 -3.21
N ARG A 33 -12.72 1.25 -2.31
CA ARG A 33 -11.49 1.58 -1.59
C ARG A 33 -11.04 0.44 -0.68
N LEU A 34 -11.94 -0.16 0.10
CA LEU A 34 -11.61 -1.30 0.97
C LEU A 34 -11.10 -2.50 0.16
N VAL A 35 -11.74 -2.81 -0.97
CA VAL A 35 -11.33 -3.88 -1.88
C VAL A 35 -9.93 -3.57 -2.45
N GLY A 36 -9.68 -2.34 -2.90
CA GLY A 36 -8.35 -1.96 -3.40
C GLY A 36 -7.24 -1.98 -2.35
N MET A 37 -7.57 -1.87 -1.05
CA MET A 37 -6.59 -2.08 0.03
C MET A 37 -6.41 -3.56 0.37
N ALA A 38 -7.45 -4.38 0.19
CA ALA A 38 -7.42 -5.80 0.53
C ALA A 38 -6.75 -6.65 -0.55
N TYR A 39 -6.88 -6.25 -1.81
CA TYR A 39 -6.24 -6.89 -2.95
C TYR A 39 -5.11 -5.99 -3.44
N ASP A 40 -3.88 -6.39 -3.15
CA ASP A 40 -2.71 -5.85 -3.83
C ASP A 40 -2.71 -6.40 -5.26
N GLU A 41 -3.05 -5.54 -6.23
CA GLU A 41 -3.06 -5.93 -7.66
C GLU A 41 -1.64 -6.14 -8.19
N GLU A 42 -0.62 -5.62 -7.51
CA GLU A 42 0.79 -5.71 -7.90
C GLU A 42 1.64 -6.12 -6.69
N PRO A 43 1.46 -7.35 -6.16
CA PRO A 43 2.24 -7.81 -5.04
C PRO A 43 3.71 -7.90 -5.43
N LEU A 44 4.58 -7.43 -4.54
CA LEU A 44 6.02 -7.60 -4.73
C LEU A 44 6.37 -9.09 -4.82
N SER A 45 7.22 -9.45 -5.78
CA SER A 45 7.75 -10.81 -5.86
C SER A 45 8.53 -11.17 -4.59
N GLU A 46 8.60 -12.45 -4.26
CA GLU A 46 9.39 -12.95 -3.12
C GLU A 46 10.85 -12.48 -3.19
N ASP A 47 11.44 -12.49 -4.39
CA ASP A 47 12.81 -11.98 -4.60
C ASP A 47 12.92 -10.48 -4.29
N THR A 48 11.91 -9.69 -4.65
CA THR A 48 11.90 -8.25 -4.36
C THR A 48 11.79 -8.01 -2.87
N LEU A 49 10.89 -8.73 -2.19
CA LEU A 49 10.73 -8.66 -0.73
C LEU A 49 12.04 -9.02 -0.02
N LYS A 50 12.68 -10.11 -0.43
CA LYS A 50 13.96 -10.53 0.14
C LYS A 50 15.05 -9.46 -0.02
N ARG A 51 15.15 -8.84 -1.21
CA ARG A 51 16.10 -7.76 -1.46
C ARG A 51 15.83 -6.52 -0.59
N VAL A 52 14.56 -6.21 -0.32
CA VAL A 52 14.19 -5.13 0.59
C VAL A 52 14.62 -5.47 2.03
N GLU A 53 14.41 -6.70 2.48
CA GLU A 53 14.86 -7.16 3.81
C GLU A 53 16.38 -7.09 3.96
N GLU A 54 17.12 -7.54 2.95
CA GLU A 54 18.59 -7.44 2.89
C GLU A 54 19.05 -5.97 2.96
N ALA A 55 18.45 -5.08 2.15
CA ALA A 55 18.79 -3.66 2.17
C ALA A 55 18.48 -2.97 3.52
N LEU A 56 17.38 -3.35 4.18
CA LEU A 56 17.04 -2.85 5.51
C LEU A 56 18.01 -3.36 6.59
N HIS A 57 18.51 -4.58 6.45
CA HIS A 57 19.55 -5.12 7.31
C HIS A 57 20.86 -4.35 7.14
N ASP A 58 21.29 -4.14 5.89
CA ASP A 58 22.51 -3.39 5.57
C ASP A 58 22.45 -1.96 6.10
N LEU A 59 21.31 -1.29 5.98
CA LEU A 59 21.11 0.05 6.55
C LEU A 59 21.29 0.06 8.07
N LYS A 60 20.80 -0.96 8.78
CA LYS A 60 20.94 -1.07 10.25
C LYS A 60 22.38 -1.34 10.68
N GLU A 61 23.10 -2.14 9.91
CA GLU A 61 24.52 -2.43 10.15
C GLU A 61 25.45 -1.27 9.73
N GLY A 62 24.90 -0.22 9.11
CA GLY A 62 25.67 0.92 8.61
C GLY A 62 26.37 0.64 7.28
N ASN A 63 26.00 -0.44 6.59
CA ASN A 63 26.53 -0.85 5.30
C ASN A 63 25.78 -0.13 4.17
N TYR A 64 25.90 1.19 4.09
CA TYR A 64 25.31 1.98 3.02
C TYR A 64 26.31 3.02 2.52
N TYR A 65 26.14 3.43 1.27
CA TYR A 65 26.84 4.59 0.71
C TYR A 65 25.91 5.79 0.70
N THR A 66 26.46 6.95 1.01
CA THR A 66 25.80 8.23 0.80
C THR A 66 25.85 8.62 -0.67
N GLN A 67 24.99 9.56 -1.06
CA GLN A 67 24.96 10.06 -2.43
C GLN A 67 26.32 10.65 -2.86
N GLU A 68 27.00 11.40 -1.98
CA GLU A 68 28.30 12.00 -2.27
C GLU A 68 29.38 10.94 -2.51
N GLU A 69 29.37 9.84 -1.74
CA GLU A 69 30.29 8.71 -1.90
C GLU A 69 30.07 8.00 -3.24
N ILE A 70 28.81 7.76 -3.63
CA ILE A 70 28.47 7.13 -4.91
C ILE A 70 28.84 8.04 -6.08
N GLU A 71 28.55 9.34 -6.01
CA GLU A 71 28.89 10.30 -7.07
C GLU A 71 30.40 10.41 -7.28
N ALA A 72 31.18 10.35 -6.20
CA ALA A 72 32.64 10.32 -6.27
C ALA A 72 33.17 9.01 -6.87
N GLU A 73 32.57 7.86 -6.52
CA GLU A 73 32.95 6.54 -7.05
C GLU A 73 32.60 6.38 -8.54
N LEU A 74 31.45 6.92 -8.96
CA LEU A 74 30.96 6.84 -10.34
C LEU A 74 31.49 7.98 -11.25
N GLU A 75 32.35 8.85 -10.73
CA GLU A 75 32.91 10.01 -11.45
C GLU A 75 31.85 10.95 -12.04
N LEU A 76 30.69 11.09 -11.38
CA LEU A 76 29.55 11.87 -11.86
C LEU A 76 29.64 13.38 -11.55
N ARG A 77 30.86 13.89 -11.33
CA ARG A 77 31.12 15.24 -10.79
C ARG A 77 31.29 16.33 -11.85
#